data_AF-A0AAD8T717-F1
#
_entry.id   AF-A0AAD8T717-F1
#
_cell.length_a   1.000
_cell.length_b   1.000
_cell.length_c   1.000
_cell.angle_alpha   90.00
_cell.angle_beta   90.00
_cell.angle_gamma   90.00
#
_symmetry.space_group_name_H-M   'P 1'
#
loop_
_entity.id
_entity.type
_entity.pdbx_description
1 polymer ?
#
loop_
_entity_poly.entity_id
_entity_poly.type
_entity_poly.pdbx_seq_one_letter_code
_entity_poly.pdbx_strand_id
1 'polypeptide(L)'
;MKPARRPLLGALALAALLSFLLLAAPPSGLLSSSSSSRRRAPTSPYAHRPKLLFLLAGQSNMAGRGAPPAPLPAPYLPHPRLLRLAADRRWVAASPPLHADIDTHKTCGLGPAMPFAHRVLLSDPAPSSLSEPTAPSSASSPVVLGLVPCAVGGTRIWMWARGQPLYEAAVARTRAAVADGGGALGAVLWFQGESDTVEADDARSYGGKMERLVADLRADLGLPSLLVIQVGLASGEGNYTDIVREAQQNVNLPNVIYVDAMGLPLSDDQLHLSTEAQLQLGEMLAQAYLEFNSSRDPNL
;
A
#
# COMPACT_ATOMS: atom_id res chain seq x y z
N MET A 1 67.62 19.60 -23.96
CA MET A 1 67.32 19.41 -22.53
C MET A 1 65.91 18.83 -22.43
N LYS A 2 65.79 17.55 -22.06
CA LYS A 2 64.52 16.82 -21.88
C LYS A 2 64.35 16.56 -20.39
N PRO A 3 63.22 16.90 -19.74
CA PRO A 3 62.98 16.47 -18.37
C PRO A 3 62.33 15.08 -18.36
N ALA A 4 62.84 14.26 -17.44
CA ALA A 4 62.54 12.85 -17.27
C ALA A 4 61.20 12.59 -16.57
N ARG A 5 60.57 11.46 -16.93
CA ARG A 5 59.41 10.87 -16.26
C ARG A 5 59.81 10.28 -14.89
N ARG A 6 58.95 10.46 -13.89
CA ARG A 6 58.75 9.50 -12.79
C ARG A 6 57.25 9.35 -12.51
N PRO A 7 56.73 8.13 -12.31
CA PRO A 7 55.31 7.87 -12.11
C PRO A 7 54.95 7.93 -10.62
N LEU A 8 53.83 8.59 -10.28
CA LEU A 8 53.16 8.39 -8.99
C LEU A 8 52.00 7.41 -9.20
N LEU A 9 52.27 6.14 -8.88
CA LEU A 9 51.25 5.18 -8.51
C LEU A 9 50.70 5.56 -7.14
N GLY A 10 49.41 5.82 -7.05
CA GLY A 10 48.72 6.05 -5.78
C GLY A 10 47.22 6.21 -5.98
N ALA A 11 46.45 5.34 -5.35
CA ALA A 11 44.99 5.32 -5.26
C ALA A 11 44.20 4.75 -6.46
N LEU A 12 44.36 3.44 -6.71
CA LEU A 12 43.24 2.60 -7.13
C LEU A 12 42.58 1.99 -5.88
N ALA A 13 41.24 1.99 -5.89
CA ALA A 13 40.35 1.06 -5.20
C ALA A 13 40.41 1.01 -3.66
N LEU A 14 39.53 1.78 -2.99
CA LEU A 14 38.99 1.38 -1.68
C LEU A 14 37.65 2.09 -1.37
N ALA A 15 36.56 1.59 -1.94
CA ALA A 15 35.20 1.90 -1.47
C ALA A 15 34.23 0.77 -1.83
N ALA A 16 34.64 -0.48 -1.56
CA ALA A 16 33.78 -1.65 -1.65
C ALA A 16 34.38 -2.74 -0.75
N LEU A 17 34.19 -2.64 0.56
CA LEU A 17 34.28 -3.73 1.54
C LEU A 17 34.14 -3.15 2.96
N LEU A 18 32.92 -3.16 3.49
CA LEU A 18 32.70 -3.32 4.94
C LEU A 18 31.35 -4.01 5.12
N SER A 19 31.38 -5.29 4.80
CA SER A 19 30.38 -6.26 5.22
C SER A 19 30.96 -7.08 6.37
N PHE A 20 30.10 -7.30 7.36
CA PHE A 20 30.09 -8.42 8.30
C PHE A 20 30.91 -8.37 9.60
N LEU A 21 30.13 -8.61 10.66
CA LEU A 21 30.44 -9.12 12.00
C LEU A 21 30.93 -8.12 13.05
N LEU A 22 30.00 -7.77 13.95
CA LEU A 22 30.00 -8.36 15.29
C LEU A 22 28.62 -8.30 15.93
N LEU A 23 28.05 -9.50 16.14
CA LEU A 23 27.11 -9.80 17.20
C LEU A 23 27.80 -9.48 18.53
N ALA A 24 27.42 -8.36 19.15
CA ALA A 24 27.64 -8.13 20.57
C ALA A 24 26.28 -7.74 21.17
N ALA A 25 25.71 -8.64 21.98
CA ALA A 25 24.59 -8.31 22.83
C ALA A 25 24.98 -7.10 23.71
N PRO A 26 24.12 -6.08 23.86
CA PRO A 26 24.43 -4.98 24.75
C PRO A 26 24.51 -5.49 26.20
N PRO A 27 25.40 -4.92 27.03
CA PRO A 27 25.57 -5.35 28.42
C PRO A 27 24.26 -5.17 29.20
N SER A 28 23.91 -6.20 29.97
CA SER A 28 22.78 -6.18 30.88
C SER A 28 23.10 -5.27 32.06
N GLY A 29 22.37 -4.15 32.21
CA GLY A 29 22.38 -3.36 33.43
C GLY A 29 22.33 -1.86 33.20
N LEU A 30 21.12 -1.33 33.11
CA LEU A 30 20.62 -0.08 33.71
C LEU A 30 19.20 0.13 33.18
N LEU A 31 18.25 -0.64 33.73
CA LEU A 31 16.82 -0.40 33.55
C LEU A 31 16.46 0.88 34.31
N SER A 32 16.60 2.04 33.66
CA SER A 32 15.81 3.20 34.02
C SER A 32 14.38 2.89 33.60
N SER A 33 13.51 2.62 34.59
CA SER A 33 12.08 2.48 34.38
C SER A 33 11.48 3.84 34.04
N SER A 34 11.70 4.31 32.81
CA SER A 34 10.79 5.29 32.22
C SER A 34 9.49 4.55 31.96
N SER A 35 8.49 4.80 32.79
CA SER A 35 7.10 4.44 32.52
C SER A 35 6.65 5.20 31.26
N SER A 36 7.06 4.71 30.10
CA SER A 36 6.41 5.06 28.85
C SER A 36 5.00 4.52 28.99
N SER A 37 4.08 5.42 29.36
CA SER A 37 2.66 5.25 29.16
C SER A 37 2.47 4.70 27.76
N ARG A 38 2.25 3.38 27.64
CA ARG A 38 1.70 2.80 26.42
C ARG A 38 0.36 3.47 26.30
N ARG A 39 0.30 4.56 25.52
CA ARG A 39 -0.95 5.12 25.05
C ARG A 39 -1.68 3.97 24.38
N ARG A 40 -2.64 3.40 25.09
CA ARG A 40 -3.49 2.33 24.61
C ARG A 40 -4.11 2.90 23.33
N ALA A 41 -3.77 2.32 22.19
CA ALA A 41 -4.42 2.69 20.94
C ALA A 41 -5.94 2.63 21.20
N PRO A 42 -6.70 3.67 20.80
CA PRO A 42 -8.12 3.71 21.09
C PRO A 42 -8.76 2.42 20.57
N THR A 43 -9.31 1.63 21.50
CA THR A 43 -10.15 0.50 21.18
C THR A 43 -11.41 1.06 20.55
N SER A 44 -11.61 0.86 19.24
CA SER A 44 -12.80 1.36 18.53
C SER A 44 -14.05 0.82 19.24
N PRO A 45 -14.91 1.67 19.81
CA PRO A 45 -16.10 1.21 20.52
C PRO A 45 -17.16 0.57 19.61
N TYR A 46 -16.92 0.49 18.29
CA TYR A 46 -17.96 0.16 17.31
C TYR A 46 -17.56 -0.82 16.19
N ALA A 47 -16.43 -1.53 16.28
CA ALA A 47 -16.05 -2.45 15.21
C ALA A 47 -16.11 -3.91 15.66
N HIS A 48 -17.17 -4.61 15.22
CA HIS A 48 -17.03 -6.03 14.92
C HIS A 48 -15.83 -6.25 14.00
N ARG A 49 -15.33 -7.49 13.99
CA ARG A 49 -14.25 -7.91 13.10
C ARG A 49 -14.53 -7.49 11.64
N PRO A 50 -13.55 -6.93 10.91
CA PRO A 50 -13.79 -6.33 9.59
C PRO A 50 -14.31 -7.36 8.59
N LYS A 51 -15.25 -6.95 7.74
CA LYS A 51 -15.97 -7.84 6.82
C LYS A 51 -15.53 -7.73 5.38
N LEU A 52 -15.01 -6.56 4.99
CA LEU A 52 -14.48 -6.30 3.66
C LEU A 52 -13.06 -5.75 3.78
N LEU A 53 -12.10 -6.48 3.22
CA LEU A 53 -10.68 -6.22 3.38
C LEU A 53 -10.04 -5.73 2.08
N PHE A 54 -9.06 -4.83 2.20
CA PHE A 54 -8.28 -4.33 1.08
C PHE A 54 -6.79 -4.48 1.37
N LEU A 55 -6.09 -5.18 0.48
CA LEU A 55 -4.63 -5.26 0.52
C LEU A 55 -4.05 -4.01 -0.14
N LEU A 56 -3.18 -3.30 0.58
CA LEU A 56 -2.48 -2.12 0.09
C LEU A 56 -1.03 -2.48 -0.17
N ALA A 57 -0.64 -2.67 -1.43
CA ALA A 57 0.67 -3.18 -1.81
C ALA A 57 1.33 -2.31 -2.89
N GLY A 58 2.65 -2.41 -2.99
CA GLY A 58 3.46 -1.62 -3.90
C GLY A 58 4.56 -0.85 -3.18
N GLN A 59 4.82 0.39 -3.59
CA GLN A 59 5.92 1.20 -3.05
C GLN A 59 5.49 2.50 -2.34
N SER A 60 6.36 3.50 -2.31
CA SER A 60 6.23 4.72 -1.51
C SER A 60 4.95 5.50 -1.79
N ASN A 61 4.46 5.57 -3.03
CA ASN A 61 3.21 6.28 -3.34
C ASN A 61 1.95 5.53 -2.85
N MET A 62 1.96 4.19 -2.73
CA MET A 62 0.93 3.44 -1.97
C MET A 62 1.13 3.61 -0.46
N ALA A 63 2.38 3.52 0.01
CA ALA A 63 2.70 3.62 1.43
C ALA A 63 2.27 4.98 2.01
N GLY A 64 2.44 6.03 1.20
CA GLY A 64 2.11 7.41 1.48
C GLY A 64 3.36 8.24 1.78
N ARG A 65 3.46 9.38 1.11
CA ARG A 65 4.52 10.40 1.31
C ARG A 65 3.97 11.83 1.32
N GLY A 66 2.67 12.02 1.10
CA GLY A 66 2.06 13.34 1.18
C GLY A 66 2.22 13.93 2.58
N ALA A 67 2.62 15.20 2.67
CA ALA A 67 2.78 15.87 3.94
C ALA A 67 1.42 16.01 4.67
N PRO A 68 1.27 15.58 5.93
CA PRO A 68 0.02 15.71 6.65
C PRO A 68 -0.24 17.18 7.05
N PRO A 69 -1.23 17.87 6.47
CA PRO A 69 -1.53 19.24 6.88
C PRO A 69 -2.20 19.23 8.26
N ALA A 70 -2.19 20.39 8.92
CA ALA A 70 -2.89 20.61 10.20
C ALA A 70 -3.93 21.73 10.01
N PRO A 71 -5.24 21.45 10.13
CA PRO A 71 -5.85 20.14 10.43
C PRO A 71 -5.79 19.15 9.26
N LEU A 72 -5.94 17.85 9.55
CA LEU A 72 -6.08 16.82 8.53
C LEU A 72 -7.42 16.98 7.77
N PRO A 73 -7.44 16.74 6.44
CA PRO A 73 -8.68 16.72 5.67
C PRO A 73 -9.61 15.59 6.15
N ALA A 74 -10.93 15.77 6.03
CA ALA A 74 -11.93 14.84 6.54
C ALA A 74 -11.73 13.36 6.10
N PRO A 75 -11.39 13.05 4.82
CA PRO A 75 -11.16 11.67 4.39
C PRO A 75 -9.94 10.97 5.03
N TYR A 76 -9.10 11.71 5.75
CA TYR A 76 -7.97 11.17 6.53
C TYR A 76 -8.27 11.01 8.01
N LEU A 77 -9.42 11.49 8.49
CA LEU A 77 -9.80 11.34 9.88
C LEU A 77 -10.19 9.88 10.17
N PRO A 78 -9.90 9.35 11.38
CA PRO A 78 -10.34 8.02 11.80
C PRO A 78 -11.86 7.88 11.73
N HIS A 79 -12.34 6.71 11.31
CA HIS A 79 -13.77 6.37 11.29
C HIS A 79 -14.03 5.07 12.07
N PRO A 80 -15.09 4.96 12.90
CA PRO A 80 -15.35 3.77 13.72
C PRO A 80 -15.49 2.45 12.95
N ARG A 81 -15.96 2.50 11.69
CA ARG A 81 -16.09 1.36 10.76
C ARG A 81 -14.86 1.12 9.86
N LEU A 82 -13.75 1.82 10.09
CA LEU A 82 -12.53 1.69 9.30
C LEU A 82 -11.37 1.25 10.18
N LEU A 83 -10.87 0.04 9.92
CA LEU A 83 -9.78 -0.57 10.67
C LEU A 83 -8.53 -0.71 9.81
N ARG A 84 -7.39 -0.81 10.47
CA ARG A 84 -6.08 -1.12 9.89
C ARG A 84 -5.47 -2.29 10.63
N LEU A 85 -4.85 -3.21 9.91
CA LEU A 85 -4.07 -4.28 10.52
C LEU A 85 -2.67 -3.75 10.86
N ALA A 86 -2.38 -3.59 12.16
CA ALA A 86 -1.09 -3.13 12.67
C ALA A 86 0.01 -4.20 12.52
N ALA A 87 1.29 -3.82 12.56
CA ALA A 87 2.42 -4.71 12.29
C ALA A 87 2.35 -6.04 13.07
N ASP A 88 1.92 -5.97 14.33
CA ASP A 88 1.70 -7.11 15.25
C ASP A 88 0.41 -7.90 14.99
N ARG A 89 -0.24 -7.67 13.84
CA ARG A 89 -1.46 -8.36 13.35
C ARG A 89 -2.71 -8.12 14.19
N ARG A 90 -2.75 -7.03 14.96
CA ARG A 90 -3.98 -6.59 15.63
C ARG A 90 -4.72 -5.57 14.78
N TRP A 91 -6.05 -5.70 14.72
CA TRP A 91 -6.90 -4.66 14.17
C TRP A 91 -6.94 -3.44 15.10
N VAL A 92 -6.67 -2.27 14.55
CA VAL A 92 -6.75 -0.97 15.24
C VAL A 92 -7.57 0.01 14.40
N ALA A 93 -8.05 1.11 14.99
CA ALA A 93 -8.67 2.18 14.21
C ALA A 93 -7.69 2.69 13.14
N ALA A 94 -8.15 2.83 11.90
CA ALA A 94 -7.31 3.34 10.83
C ALA A 94 -7.05 4.84 11.04
N SER A 95 -5.78 5.22 11.00
CA SER A 95 -5.32 6.60 11.10
C SER A 95 -4.00 6.71 10.33
N PRO A 96 -3.79 7.76 9.53
CA PRO A 96 -2.54 7.94 8.81
C PRO A 96 -1.38 8.32 9.76
N PRO A 97 -0.12 8.02 9.39
CA PRO A 97 0.30 7.25 8.21
C PRO A 97 0.03 5.74 8.36
N LEU A 98 -0.63 5.12 7.38
CA LEU A 98 -1.07 3.73 7.48
C LEU A 98 0.09 2.71 7.46
N HIS A 99 1.22 3.07 6.87
CA HIS A 99 2.39 2.20 6.71
C HIS A 99 3.50 2.50 7.73
N ALA A 100 3.26 3.34 8.76
CA ALA A 100 4.31 3.77 9.70
C ALA A 100 5.02 2.63 10.46
N ASP A 101 4.33 1.52 10.73
CA ASP A 101 4.88 0.32 11.36
C ASP A 101 5.18 -0.82 10.35
N ILE A 102 5.04 -0.54 9.04
CA ILE A 102 5.25 -1.48 7.93
C ILE A 102 6.47 -1.10 7.11
N ASP A 103 6.49 0.13 6.58
CA ASP A 103 7.59 0.71 5.78
C ASP A 103 8.59 1.44 6.70
N THR A 104 9.12 0.70 7.68
CA THR A 104 9.83 1.25 8.85
C THR A 104 11.18 1.91 8.54
N HIS A 105 11.71 1.72 7.33
CA HIS A 105 12.96 2.33 6.88
C HIS A 105 12.77 3.70 6.24
N LYS A 106 11.52 4.17 6.11
CA LYS A 106 11.18 5.42 5.42
C LYS A 106 10.17 6.23 6.25
N THR A 107 10.24 7.56 6.14
CA THR A 107 9.21 8.43 6.70
C THR A 107 7.92 8.27 5.91
N CYS A 108 6.86 7.82 6.57
CA CYS A 108 5.53 7.68 5.96
C CYS A 108 4.68 8.94 6.15
N GLY A 109 3.90 9.26 5.13
CA GLY A 109 2.93 10.35 5.13
C GLY A 109 1.52 9.88 4.75
N LEU A 110 0.76 10.79 4.14
CA LEU A 110 -0.56 10.50 3.59
C LEU A 110 -0.44 9.71 2.28
N GLY A 111 -1.30 8.69 2.14
CA GLY A 111 -1.43 7.83 0.97
C GLY A 111 -2.90 7.63 0.61
N PRO A 112 -3.23 6.90 -0.47
CA PRO A 112 -4.55 6.99 -1.09
C PRO A 112 -5.63 6.16 -0.37
N ALA A 113 -5.23 5.28 0.53
CA ALA A 113 -6.12 4.27 1.10
C ALA A 113 -7.15 4.80 2.12
N MET A 114 -6.84 5.88 2.86
CA MET A 114 -7.83 6.50 3.75
C MET A 114 -8.98 7.16 2.95
N PRO A 115 -8.70 8.03 1.95
CA PRO A 115 -9.74 8.59 1.09
C PRO A 115 -10.53 7.53 0.32
N PHE A 116 -9.83 6.53 -0.25
CA PHE A 116 -10.44 5.37 -0.88
C PHE A 116 -11.48 4.72 0.04
N ALA A 117 -11.08 4.38 1.27
CA ALA A 117 -11.93 3.62 2.16
C ALA A 117 -13.11 4.44 2.70
N HIS A 118 -12.91 5.74 2.94
CA HIS A 118 -14.01 6.66 3.27
C HIS A 118 -15.05 6.70 2.15
N ARG A 119 -14.61 6.84 0.89
CA ARG A 119 -15.53 6.90 -0.26
C ARG A 119 -16.32 5.60 -0.43
N VAL A 120 -15.66 4.44 -0.31
CA VAL A 120 -16.32 3.13 -0.36
C VAL A 120 -17.34 2.99 0.78
N LEU A 121 -16.97 3.38 2.00
CA LEU A 121 -17.84 3.28 3.18
C LEU A 121 -19.08 4.18 3.08
N LEU A 122 -18.96 5.37 2.50
CA LEU A 122 -20.06 6.32 2.33
C LEU A 122 -21.00 5.96 1.17
N SER A 123 -20.57 5.04 0.30
CA SER A 123 -21.37 4.54 -0.83
C SER A 123 -22.19 3.30 -0.47
N ASP A 124 -21.93 2.69 0.70
CA ASP A 124 -22.80 1.70 1.31
C ASP A 124 -24.10 2.42 1.75
N PRO A 125 -25.28 2.09 1.18
CA PRO A 125 -26.52 2.74 1.56
C PRO A 125 -26.74 2.53 3.05
N ALA A 126 -26.68 3.63 3.83
CA ALA A 126 -27.10 3.59 5.22
C ALA A 126 -28.54 3.02 5.28
N PRO A 127 -28.89 2.17 6.26
CA PRO A 127 -30.28 1.77 6.43
C PRO A 127 -31.11 3.04 6.58
N SER A 128 -32.01 3.26 5.63
CA SER A 128 -32.86 4.45 5.54
C SER A 128 -33.59 4.67 6.85
N SER A 129 -33.13 5.62 7.66
CA SER A 129 -33.74 5.95 8.94
C SER A 129 -34.97 6.84 8.73
N LEU A 130 -36.05 6.30 8.16
CA LEU A 130 -37.39 6.91 8.17
C LEU A 130 -38.54 5.88 8.26
N SER A 131 -38.26 4.62 8.57
CA SER A 131 -39.31 3.60 8.77
C SER A 131 -39.42 3.27 10.25
N GLU A 132 -40.60 3.54 10.83
CA GLU A 132 -41.01 3.17 12.19
C GLU A 132 -40.66 1.70 12.54
N PRO A 133 -40.38 1.40 13.83
CA PRO A 133 -39.87 0.11 14.29
C PRO A 133 -40.93 -0.98 14.17
N THR A 134 -40.94 -1.68 13.04
CA THR A 134 -41.76 -2.88 12.82
C THR A 134 -40.85 -4.09 12.59
N ALA A 135 -40.66 -4.89 13.64
CA ALA A 135 -40.06 -6.23 13.69
C ALA A 135 -38.63 -6.41 13.09
N PRO A 136 -37.79 -7.32 13.65
CA PRO A 136 -36.45 -7.56 13.14
C PRO A 136 -36.52 -8.34 11.83
N SER A 137 -36.69 -7.65 10.71
CA SER A 137 -36.17 -8.13 9.42
C SER A 137 -34.65 -8.17 9.52
N SER A 138 -34.00 -9.10 8.82
CA SER A 138 -32.56 -9.37 8.90
C SER A 138 -31.71 -8.15 8.49
N ALA A 139 -31.56 -7.18 9.39
CA ALA A 139 -30.77 -5.99 9.18
C ALA A 139 -29.29 -6.39 9.13
N SER A 140 -28.73 -6.42 7.91
CA SER A 140 -27.30 -6.61 7.70
C SER A 140 -26.55 -5.57 8.53
N SER A 141 -25.73 -6.01 9.47
CA SER A 141 -24.89 -5.10 10.25
C SER A 141 -24.04 -4.23 9.31
N PRO A 142 -23.86 -2.93 9.60
CA PRO A 142 -23.18 -2.02 8.70
C PRO A 142 -21.76 -2.52 8.39
N VAL A 143 -21.34 -2.40 7.13
CA VAL A 143 -20.05 -2.95 6.69
C VAL A 143 -18.90 -2.25 7.44
N VAL A 144 -17.99 -3.06 7.98
CA VAL A 144 -16.71 -2.62 8.57
C VAL A 144 -15.59 -2.95 7.58
N LEU A 145 -14.83 -1.93 7.18
CA LEU A 145 -13.70 -2.06 6.25
C LEU A 145 -12.40 -2.31 7.01
N GLY A 146 -11.55 -3.18 6.47
CA GLY A 146 -10.22 -3.48 6.99
C GLY A 146 -9.13 -3.20 5.96
N LEU A 147 -8.18 -2.34 6.31
CA LEU A 147 -7.01 -2.02 5.50
C LEU A 147 -5.82 -2.89 5.93
N VAL A 148 -5.21 -3.57 4.97
CA VAL A 148 -4.04 -4.45 5.18
C VAL A 148 -2.82 -3.80 4.51
N PRO A 149 -2.08 -2.93 5.21
CA PRO A 149 -0.91 -2.26 4.65
C PRO A 149 0.27 -3.21 4.51
N CYS A 150 0.86 -3.23 3.32
CA CYS A 150 2.01 -4.06 2.93
C CYS A 150 3.05 -3.32 2.07
N ALA A 151 2.76 -2.12 1.56
CA ALA A 151 3.66 -1.41 0.65
C ALA A 151 4.99 -1.02 1.32
N VAL A 152 6.08 -1.06 0.55
CA VAL A 152 7.46 -0.77 1.00
C VAL A 152 8.19 0.09 -0.03
N GLY A 153 8.71 1.24 0.41
CA GLY A 153 9.28 2.24 -0.50
C GLY A 153 10.59 1.82 -1.17
N GLY A 154 10.78 2.21 -2.44
CA GLY A 154 11.99 1.94 -3.22
C GLY A 154 12.16 0.49 -3.65
N THR A 155 11.06 -0.25 -3.73
CA THR A 155 11.07 -1.67 -4.12
C THR A 155 10.74 -1.81 -5.60
N ARG A 156 11.44 -2.72 -6.27
CA ARG A 156 11.19 -3.10 -7.66
C ARG A 156 10.23 -4.29 -7.72
N ILE A 157 9.50 -4.44 -8.82
CA ILE A 157 8.48 -5.50 -8.94
C ILE A 157 9.08 -6.92 -8.82
N TRP A 158 10.34 -7.13 -9.19
CA TRP A 158 10.99 -8.43 -9.00
C TRP A 158 11.13 -8.83 -7.52
N MET A 159 11.20 -7.85 -6.60
CA MET A 159 11.22 -8.09 -5.15
C MET A 159 9.84 -8.52 -4.61
N TRP A 160 8.81 -8.42 -5.45
CA TRP A 160 7.44 -8.86 -5.19
C TRP A 160 7.10 -10.18 -5.90
N ALA A 161 8.07 -10.86 -6.53
CA ALA A 161 7.85 -12.19 -7.08
C ALA A 161 7.53 -13.21 -5.98
N ARG A 162 6.77 -14.26 -6.31
CA ARG A 162 6.48 -15.36 -5.37
C ARG A 162 7.77 -15.96 -4.79
N GLY A 163 7.76 -16.23 -3.48
CA GLY A 163 8.96 -16.65 -2.74
C GLY A 163 9.85 -15.50 -2.26
N GLN A 164 9.64 -14.25 -2.71
CA GLN A 164 10.36 -13.09 -2.20
C GLN A 164 9.75 -12.59 -0.88
N PRO A 165 10.56 -12.00 0.03
CA PRO A 165 10.09 -11.61 1.36
C PRO A 165 8.87 -10.67 1.36
N LEU A 166 8.79 -9.71 0.43
CA LEU A 166 7.66 -8.75 0.38
C LEU A 166 6.36 -9.44 -0.03
N TYR A 167 6.43 -10.32 -1.03
CA TYR A 167 5.30 -11.12 -1.47
C TYR A 167 4.80 -12.05 -0.36
N GLU A 168 5.71 -12.84 0.23
CA GLU A 168 5.36 -13.78 1.30
C GLU A 168 4.78 -13.07 2.52
N ALA A 169 5.36 -11.91 2.88
CA ALA A 169 4.82 -11.08 3.94
C ALA A 169 3.40 -10.62 3.61
N ALA A 170 3.14 -10.10 2.42
CA ALA A 170 1.81 -9.63 2.01
C ALA A 170 0.75 -10.74 2.01
N VAL A 171 1.07 -11.91 1.44
CA VAL A 171 0.18 -13.09 1.46
C VAL A 171 -0.10 -13.55 2.89
N ALA A 172 0.93 -13.69 3.72
CA ALA A 172 0.77 -14.10 5.12
C ALA A 172 -0.06 -13.08 5.93
N ARG A 173 0.15 -11.79 5.68
CA ARG A 173 -0.60 -10.70 6.32
C ARG A 173 -2.08 -10.74 5.95
N THR A 174 -2.38 -10.90 4.65
CA THR A 174 -3.75 -11.01 4.15
C THR A 174 -4.45 -12.26 4.69
N ARG A 175 -3.79 -13.43 4.70
CA ARG A 175 -4.36 -14.65 5.29
C ARG A 175 -4.66 -14.47 6.78
N ALA A 176 -3.76 -13.85 7.54
CA ALA A 176 -3.99 -13.53 8.95
C ALA A 176 -5.16 -12.55 9.14
N ALA A 177 -5.25 -11.53 8.28
CA ALA A 177 -6.35 -10.55 8.28
C ALA A 177 -7.72 -11.23 8.08
N VAL A 178 -7.81 -12.16 7.11
CA VAL A 178 -9.02 -12.94 6.82
C VAL A 178 -9.35 -13.89 7.97
N ALA A 179 -8.36 -14.60 8.51
CA ALA A 179 -8.58 -15.58 9.60
C ALA A 179 -9.04 -14.91 10.90
N ASP A 180 -8.46 -13.77 11.28
CA ASP A 180 -8.86 -13.04 12.48
C ASP A 180 -10.13 -12.20 12.26
N GLY A 181 -10.28 -11.59 11.08
CA GLY A 181 -11.42 -10.73 10.75
C GLY A 181 -12.72 -11.48 10.38
N GLY A 182 -12.60 -12.67 9.80
CA GLY A 182 -13.73 -13.38 9.19
C GLY A 182 -14.38 -12.59 8.05
N GLY A 183 -13.62 -11.72 7.38
CA GLY A 183 -14.03 -10.92 6.24
C GLY A 183 -13.44 -11.42 4.92
N ALA A 184 -14.00 -10.97 3.80
CA ALA A 184 -13.51 -11.30 2.46
C ALA A 184 -12.55 -10.22 1.94
N LEU A 185 -11.54 -10.63 1.17
CA LEU A 185 -10.69 -9.70 0.44
C LEU A 185 -11.45 -9.17 -0.78
N GLY A 186 -11.77 -7.88 -0.77
CA GLY A 186 -12.50 -7.20 -1.85
C GLY A 186 -11.60 -6.89 -3.04
N ALA A 187 -10.41 -6.34 -2.78
CA ALA A 187 -9.45 -6.01 -3.82
C ALA A 187 -8.01 -5.91 -3.29
N VAL A 188 -7.07 -6.01 -4.21
CA VAL A 188 -5.70 -5.52 -4.04
C VAL A 188 -5.60 -4.14 -4.68
N LEU A 189 -5.15 -3.15 -3.93
CA LEU A 189 -4.74 -1.86 -4.46
C LEU A 189 -3.22 -1.90 -4.65
N TRP A 190 -2.78 -1.77 -5.89
CA TRP A 190 -1.37 -1.90 -6.28
C TRP A 190 -0.87 -0.59 -6.89
N PHE A 191 0.13 0.04 -6.27
CA PHE A 191 0.79 1.21 -6.85
C PHE A 191 2.30 1.09 -6.70
N GLN A 192 2.95 0.72 -7.79
CA GLN A 192 4.37 0.46 -7.87
C GLN A 192 4.89 0.56 -9.30
N GLY A 193 6.16 0.92 -9.46
CA GLY A 193 6.89 0.81 -10.72
C GLY A 193 7.97 1.87 -10.87
N GLU A 194 7.96 2.92 -10.04
CA GLU A 194 8.88 4.04 -10.17
C GLU A 194 10.34 3.59 -10.08
N SER A 195 10.66 2.60 -9.23
CA SER A 195 12.02 2.05 -9.12
C SER A 195 12.42 1.12 -10.29
N ASP A 196 11.44 0.59 -11.05
CA ASP A 196 11.68 -0.22 -12.26
C ASP A 196 11.95 0.67 -13.49
N THR A 197 11.74 1.99 -13.40
CA THR A 197 12.03 2.95 -14.48
C THR A 197 13.53 3.28 -14.62
N VAL A 198 14.38 2.78 -13.72
CA VAL A 198 15.83 3.06 -13.70
C VAL A 198 16.58 2.21 -14.72
N GLU A 199 16.29 0.90 -14.75
CA GLU A 199 16.99 -0.06 -15.60
C GLU A 199 16.11 -0.49 -16.78
N ALA A 200 16.67 -0.49 -17.98
CA ALA A 200 15.91 -0.77 -19.20
C ALA A 200 15.33 -2.19 -19.23
N ASP A 201 16.05 -3.17 -18.67
CA ASP A 201 15.59 -4.56 -18.58
C ASP A 201 14.46 -4.73 -17.56
N ASP A 202 14.49 -3.98 -16.44
CA ASP A 202 13.40 -3.98 -15.47
C ASP A 202 12.14 -3.37 -16.08
N ALA A 203 12.28 -2.22 -16.75
CA ALA A 203 11.16 -1.56 -17.43
C ALA A 203 10.53 -2.45 -18.51
N ARG A 204 11.34 -3.05 -19.39
CA ARG A 204 10.84 -3.93 -20.47
C ARG A 204 10.17 -5.20 -19.96
N SER A 205 10.61 -5.72 -18.81
CA SER A 205 10.04 -6.95 -18.23
C SER A 205 8.91 -6.69 -17.24
N TYR A 206 8.54 -5.43 -17.00
CA TYR A 206 7.55 -5.05 -15.99
C TYR A 206 6.19 -5.72 -16.22
N GLY A 207 5.65 -5.65 -17.44
CA GLY A 207 4.31 -6.19 -17.76
C GLY A 207 4.18 -7.67 -17.44
N GLY A 208 5.13 -8.49 -17.89
CA GLY A 208 5.14 -9.93 -17.60
C GLY A 208 5.30 -10.24 -16.10
N LYS A 209 6.10 -9.44 -15.37
CA LYS A 209 6.22 -9.58 -13.91
C LYS A 209 4.91 -9.18 -13.20
N MET A 210 4.20 -8.16 -13.68
CA MET A 210 2.91 -7.72 -13.15
C MET A 210 1.82 -8.78 -13.36
N GLU A 211 1.70 -9.33 -14.57
CA GLU A 211 0.77 -10.43 -14.85
C GLU A 211 1.06 -11.65 -13.97
N ARG A 212 2.34 -11.97 -13.78
CA ARG A 212 2.77 -13.07 -12.91
C ARG A 212 2.41 -12.81 -11.44
N LEU A 213 2.64 -11.60 -10.93
CA LEU A 213 2.26 -11.18 -9.59
C LEU A 213 0.76 -11.38 -9.35
N VAL A 214 -0.09 -10.96 -10.28
CA VAL A 214 -1.54 -11.14 -10.19
C VAL A 214 -1.91 -12.62 -10.15
N ALA A 215 -1.34 -13.43 -11.04
CA ALA A 215 -1.60 -14.87 -11.08
C ALA A 215 -1.19 -15.56 -9.78
N ASP A 216 -0.01 -15.23 -9.25
CA ASP A 216 0.49 -15.82 -8.00
C ASP A 216 -0.37 -15.38 -6.80
N LEU A 217 -0.73 -14.09 -6.67
CA LEU A 217 -1.64 -13.61 -5.61
C LEU A 217 -2.98 -14.35 -5.62
N ARG A 218 -3.58 -14.53 -6.82
CA ARG A 218 -4.84 -15.27 -6.98
C ARG A 218 -4.71 -16.72 -6.52
N ALA A 219 -3.63 -17.39 -6.92
CA ALA A 219 -3.37 -18.78 -6.55
C ALA A 219 -3.15 -18.92 -5.03
N ASP A 220 -2.27 -18.11 -4.44
CA ASP A 220 -1.90 -18.25 -3.03
C ASP A 220 -2.97 -17.72 -2.07
N LEU A 221 -3.82 -16.79 -2.50
CA LEU A 221 -4.97 -16.37 -1.71
C LEU A 221 -6.23 -17.23 -1.96
N GLY A 222 -6.18 -18.16 -2.93
CA GLY A 222 -7.32 -19.02 -3.29
C GLY A 222 -8.50 -18.25 -3.91
N LEU A 223 -8.22 -17.14 -4.59
CA LEU A 223 -9.21 -16.22 -5.15
C LEU A 223 -8.96 -16.03 -6.65
N PRO A 224 -9.42 -16.96 -7.52
CA PRO A 224 -9.11 -16.92 -8.96
C PRO A 224 -9.66 -15.69 -9.67
N SER A 225 -10.71 -15.07 -9.12
CA SER A 225 -11.34 -13.85 -9.64
C SER A 225 -11.01 -12.60 -8.81
N LEU A 226 -9.94 -12.62 -8.00
CA LEU A 226 -9.53 -11.47 -7.17
C LEU A 226 -9.37 -10.21 -8.04
N LEU A 227 -10.05 -9.14 -7.63
CA LEU A 227 -9.87 -7.82 -8.23
C LEU A 227 -8.50 -7.24 -7.84
N VAL A 228 -7.75 -6.79 -8.83
CA VAL A 228 -6.54 -5.99 -8.65
C VAL A 228 -6.76 -4.65 -9.33
N ILE A 229 -6.67 -3.57 -8.57
CA ILE A 229 -6.69 -2.21 -9.11
C ILE A 229 -5.25 -1.71 -9.07
N GLN A 230 -4.63 -1.62 -10.25
CA GLN A 230 -3.28 -1.11 -10.42
C GLN A 230 -3.29 0.37 -10.80
N VAL A 231 -2.28 1.10 -10.34
CA VAL A 231 -2.11 2.52 -10.63
C VAL A 231 -0.97 2.73 -11.63
N GLY A 232 -1.28 3.40 -12.73
CA GLY A 232 -0.31 3.88 -13.70
C GLY A 232 0.54 5.01 -13.15
N LEU A 233 1.85 4.97 -13.35
CA LEU A 233 2.79 5.88 -12.69
C LEU A 233 2.55 7.36 -13.02
N ALA A 234 2.57 8.25 -12.02
CA ALA A 234 2.60 9.70 -12.24
C ALA A 234 4.02 10.23 -12.53
N SER A 235 5.04 9.47 -12.13
CA SER A 235 6.45 9.85 -12.07
C SER A 235 7.33 8.58 -12.10
N GLY A 236 8.65 8.73 -12.23
CA GLY A 236 9.60 7.62 -12.18
C GLY A 236 10.95 8.05 -11.59
N GLU A 237 11.72 7.11 -11.06
CA GLU A 237 13.09 7.35 -10.56
C GLU A 237 14.13 7.41 -11.70
N GLY A 238 13.77 6.98 -12.91
CA GLY A 238 14.67 6.91 -14.06
C GLY A 238 14.01 7.26 -15.40
N ASN A 239 14.71 6.95 -16.49
CA ASN A 239 14.37 7.43 -17.83
C ASN A 239 13.35 6.56 -18.58
N TYR A 240 12.90 5.44 -18.00
CA TYR A 240 12.04 4.47 -18.66
C TYR A 240 10.59 4.50 -18.16
N THR A 241 10.14 5.63 -17.62
CA THR A 241 8.77 5.83 -17.11
C THR A 241 7.71 5.48 -18.14
N ASP A 242 7.90 5.92 -19.39
CA ASP A 242 6.94 5.65 -20.47
C ASP A 242 6.81 4.15 -20.78
N ILE A 243 7.92 3.42 -20.73
CA ILE A 243 7.93 1.96 -20.97
C ILE A 243 7.16 1.24 -19.85
N VAL A 244 7.41 1.61 -18.59
CA VAL A 244 6.70 0.98 -17.44
C VAL A 244 5.20 1.31 -17.49
N ARG A 245 4.84 2.56 -17.82
CA ARG A 245 3.44 2.97 -17.96
C ARG A 245 2.72 2.24 -19.09
N GLU A 246 3.35 2.15 -20.27
CA GLU A 246 2.82 1.38 -21.39
C GLU A 246 2.60 -0.08 -20.98
N ALA A 247 3.56 -0.68 -20.27
CA ALA A 247 3.41 -2.03 -19.75
C ALA A 247 2.25 -2.17 -18.75
N GLN A 248 2.03 -1.19 -17.86
CA GLN A 248 0.90 -1.16 -16.91
C GLN A 248 -0.44 -1.05 -17.64
N GLN A 249 -0.54 -0.19 -18.66
CA GLN A 249 -1.73 -0.01 -19.49
C GLN A 249 -2.07 -1.28 -20.29
N ASN A 250 -1.05 -2.00 -20.75
CA ASN A 250 -1.22 -3.17 -21.61
C ASN A 250 -1.50 -4.49 -20.85
N VAL A 251 -1.52 -4.49 -19.51
CA VAL A 251 -1.91 -5.67 -18.72
C VAL A 251 -3.36 -6.03 -19.03
N ASN A 252 -3.56 -7.11 -19.78
CA ASN A 252 -4.87 -7.56 -20.23
C ASN A 252 -5.28 -8.86 -19.51
N LEU A 253 -5.70 -8.71 -18.26
CA LEU A 253 -6.17 -9.81 -17.42
C LEU A 253 -7.61 -9.54 -16.93
N PRO A 254 -8.46 -10.57 -16.81
CA PRO A 254 -9.79 -10.40 -16.22
C PRO A 254 -9.65 -9.88 -14.78
N ASN A 255 -10.57 -9.01 -14.37
CA ASN A 255 -10.59 -8.38 -13.03
C ASN A 255 -9.28 -7.67 -12.65
N VAL A 256 -8.61 -7.08 -13.63
CA VAL A 256 -7.53 -6.12 -13.41
C VAL A 256 -7.97 -4.77 -13.97
N ILE A 257 -7.93 -3.73 -13.14
CA ILE A 257 -8.33 -2.37 -13.53
C ILE A 257 -7.11 -1.47 -13.47
N TYR A 258 -6.93 -0.65 -14.50
CA TYR A 258 -5.89 0.38 -14.57
C TYR A 258 -6.49 1.75 -14.21
N VAL A 259 -5.90 2.41 -13.22
CA VAL A 259 -6.20 3.80 -12.84
C VAL A 259 -4.99 4.66 -13.15
N ASP A 260 -5.14 5.68 -13.99
CA ASP A 260 -4.00 6.51 -14.42
C ASP A 260 -3.71 7.66 -13.44
N ALA A 261 -2.54 7.67 -12.80
CA ALA A 261 -2.13 8.80 -11.95
C ALA A 261 -1.37 9.90 -12.72
N MET A 262 -1.17 9.76 -14.04
CA MET A 262 -0.46 10.78 -14.82
C MET A 262 -1.14 12.15 -14.73
N GLY A 263 -0.32 13.18 -14.50
CA GLY A 263 -0.79 14.56 -14.34
C GLY A 263 -1.26 14.92 -12.94
N LEU A 264 -1.35 13.95 -12.00
CA LEU A 264 -1.57 14.28 -10.60
C LEU A 264 -0.37 15.06 -10.02
N PRO A 265 -0.60 16.05 -9.14
CA PRO A 265 0.46 16.90 -8.63
C PRO A 265 1.48 16.11 -7.80
N LEU A 266 2.76 16.37 -8.07
CA LEU A 266 3.88 15.82 -7.30
C LEU A 266 4.27 16.79 -6.18
N SER A 267 4.88 16.25 -5.14
CA SER A 267 5.61 17.01 -4.13
C SER A 267 6.88 17.65 -4.71
N ASP A 268 7.56 18.46 -3.89
CA ASP A 268 8.77 19.18 -4.29
C ASP A 268 9.90 18.27 -4.79
N ASP A 269 9.91 16.99 -4.39
CA ASP A 269 10.90 16.00 -4.84
C ASP A 269 10.66 15.48 -6.27
N GLN A 270 9.57 15.89 -6.92
CA GLN A 270 9.19 15.48 -8.29
C GLN A 270 9.06 13.96 -8.46
N LEU A 271 8.87 13.22 -7.37
CA LEU A 271 8.75 11.77 -7.40
C LEU A 271 7.48 11.31 -6.69
N HIS A 272 7.18 11.85 -5.52
CA HIS A 272 6.03 11.41 -4.75
C HIS A 272 4.80 12.28 -5.02
N LEU A 273 3.61 11.68 -4.97
CA LEU A 273 2.35 12.40 -5.05
C LEU A 273 2.19 13.34 -3.86
N SER A 274 1.70 14.55 -4.13
CA SER A 274 1.31 15.50 -3.09
C SER A 274 0.12 14.99 -2.26
N THR A 275 -0.18 15.65 -1.14
CA THR A 275 -1.37 15.30 -0.34
C THR A 275 -2.68 15.47 -1.13
N GLU A 276 -2.77 16.51 -1.96
CA GLU A 276 -3.92 16.74 -2.85
C GLU A 276 -4.04 15.61 -3.89
N ALA A 277 -2.93 15.20 -4.50
CA ALA A 277 -2.91 14.07 -5.42
C ALA A 277 -3.32 12.76 -4.74
N GLN A 278 -2.89 12.52 -3.50
CA GLN A 278 -3.27 11.31 -2.76
C GLN A 278 -4.78 11.29 -2.43
N LEU A 279 -5.39 12.45 -2.18
CA LEU A 279 -6.86 12.56 -2.06
C LEU A 279 -7.55 12.19 -3.38
N GLN A 280 -7.10 12.77 -4.49
CA GLN A 280 -7.67 12.51 -5.82
C GLN A 280 -7.51 11.04 -6.22
N LEU A 281 -6.32 10.47 -6.06
CA LEU A 281 -6.06 9.06 -6.37
C LEU A 281 -6.94 8.13 -5.52
N GLY A 282 -7.14 8.43 -4.24
CA GLY A 282 -8.04 7.65 -3.40
C GLY A 282 -9.49 7.63 -3.90
N GLU A 283 -10.01 8.77 -4.38
CA GLU A 283 -11.34 8.84 -5.03
C GLU A 283 -11.36 8.02 -6.33
N MET A 284 -10.35 8.14 -7.19
CA MET A 284 -10.25 7.40 -8.44
C MET A 284 -10.24 5.88 -8.22
N LEU A 285 -9.47 5.41 -7.23
CA LEU A 285 -9.44 4.01 -6.83
C LEU A 285 -10.80 3.54 -6.31
N ALA A 286 -11.51 4.38 -5.54
CA ALA A 286 -12.81 4.03 -4.99
C ALA A 286 -13.87 3.96 -6.08
N GLN A 287 -13.86 4.91 -7.00
CA GLN A 287 -14.74 4.91 -8.17
C GLN A 287 -14.55 3.64 -8.99
N ALA A 288 -13.30 3.28 -9.31
CA ALA A 288 -12.98 2.04 -10.03
C ALA A 288 -13.49 0.78 -9.31
N TYR A 289 -13.33 0.72 -7.98
CA TYR A 289 -13.86 -0.38 -7.17
C TYR A 289 -15.38 -0.46 -7.18
N LEU A 290 -16.07 0.68 -7.04
CA LEU A 290 -17.53 0.75 -6.98
C LEU A 290 -18.16 0.41 -8.33
N GLU A 291 -17.64 0.94 -9.44
CA GLU A 291 -18.10 0.61 -10.80
C GLU A 291 -17.97 -0.88 -11.10
N PHE A 292 -16.82 -1.48 -10.74
CA PHE A 292 -16.60 -2.91 -10.90
C PHE A 292 -17.64 -3.73 -10.13
N ASN A 293 -17.93 -3.36 -8.88
CA ASN A 293 -18.91 -4.08 -8.09
C ASN A 293 -20.34 -3.91 -8.60
N SER A 294 -20.73 -2.70 -9.01
CA SER A 294 -22.06 -2.46 -9.59
C SER A 294 -22.26 -3.26 -10.87
N SER A 295 -21.23 -3.43 -11.71
CA SER A 295 -21.32 -4.23 -12.94
C SER A 295 -21.51 -5.74 -12.72
N ARG A 296 -21.31 -6.22 -11.48
CA ARG A 296 -21.42 -7.63 -11.11
C ARG A 296 -22.72 -7.98 -10.39
N ASP A 297 -23.53 -7.00 -10.03
CA ASP A 297 -24.88 -7.23 -9.51
C ASP A 297 -25.88 -7.21 -10.68
N PRO A 298 -26.40 -8.37 -11.13
CA PRO A 298 -27.34 -8.43 -12.25
C PRO A 298 -28.73 -7.87 -11.93
N ASN A 299 -28.97 -7.39 -10.70
CA ASN A 299 -30.25 -6.83 -10.26
C ASN A 299 -30.22 -5.29 -10.06
N LEU A 300 -29.18 -4.61 -10.55
CA LEU A 300 -29.17 -3.17 -10.80
C LEU A 300 -29.35 -2.86 -12.30
#